data_AF-B4DU66-F1
#
_entry.id   AF-B4DU66-F1
#
_cell.length_a   1.000
_cell.length_b   1.000
_cell.length_c   1.000
_cell.angle_alpha   90.00
_cell.angle_beta   90.00
_cell.angle_gamma   90.00
#
_symmetry.space_group_name_H-M   'P 1'
#
loop_
_entity.id
_entity.type
_entity.pdbx_description
1 polymer ?
#
loop_
_entity_poly.entity_id
_entity_poly.type
_entity_poly.pdbx_seq_one_letter_code
_entity_poly.pdbx_strand_id
1 'polypeptide(L)'
;MGAASGRRGPGLLLPLPLLLLLPPQPALALDPGLQPGNFSADEAGAQLFAQSYNSSAEQVLFQSVAASWAHDTNITAENARRQEEAALLSQEFAEAWGQKAKELYEPIWQNFTDPQLRRIIGAVRTLGSANLPLAKRQQVG
;
A
#
# COMPACT_ATOMS: atom_id res chain seq x y z
N MET A 1 51.06 39.52 8.74
CA MET A 1 49.78 39.89 9.39
C MET A 1 48.79 40.14 8.26
N GLY A 2 47.65 39.48 8.07
CA GLY A 2 46.87 38.46 8.75
C GLY A 2 45.50 38.46 8.06
N ALA A 3 44.96 37.26 7.77
CA ALA A 3 43.57 36.79 7.55
C ALA A 3 42.46 37.79 7.09
N ALA A 4 41.45 37.45 6.28
CA ALA A 4 40.82 36.16 6.06
C ALA A 4 40.06 36.14 4.71
N SER A 5 40.01 34.94 4.12
CA SER A 5 39.20 34.57 2.97
C SER A 5 37.82 34.11 3.44
N GLY A 6 36.74 34.55 2.78
CA GLY A 6 35.37 34.12 3.04
C GLY A 6 34.67 33.78 1.73
N ARG A 7 34.88 32.55 1.26
CA ARG A 7 34.41 32.00 -0.01
C ARG A 7 32.90 31.67 0.10
N ARG A 8 32.03 32.44 -0.57
CA ARG A 8 30.64 32.04 -0.82
C ARG A 8 30.65 30.83 -1.75
N GLY A 9 30.28 29.65 -1.23
CA GLY A 9 30.07 28.46 -2.06
C GLY A 9 28.88 28.66 -2.99
N PRO A 10 28.93 28.17 -4.24
CA PRO A 10 27.77 28.19 -5.12
C PRO A 10 26.74 27.18 -4.58
N GLY A 11 25.52 27.64 -4.34
CA GLY A 11 24.39 26.75 -4.08
C GLY A 11 24.23 25.82 -5.27
N LEU A 12 24.34 24.51 -5.03
CA LEU A 12 23.93 23.50 -6.00
C LEU A 12 22.41 23.59 -6.15
N LEU A 13 21.95 24.47 -7.03
CA LEU A 13 20.62 24.38 -7.62
C LEU A 13 20.69 23.20 -8.60
N LEU A 14 20.28 22.01 -8.14
CA LEU A 14 20.00 20.90 -9.02
C LEU A 14 18.98 21.37 -10.07
N PRO A 15 19.29 21.31 -11.37
CA PRO A 15 18.35 21.72 -12.39
C PRO A 15 17.18 20.73 -12.40
N LEU A 16 15.97 21.28 -12.50
CA LEU A 16 14.69 20.57 -12.40
C LEU A 16 14.34 19.61 -13.57
N PRO A 17 15.04 19.45 -14.73
CA PRO A 17 14.52 18.57 -15.77
C PRO A 17 14.89 17.09 -15.57
N LEU A 18 15.70 16.74 -14.56
CA LEU A 18 16.15 15.35 -14.34
C LEU A 18 15.20 14.51 -13.46
N LEU A 19 13.96 14.95 -13.25
CA LEU A 19 12.90 14.17 -12.59
C LEU A 19 11.95 13.49 -13.59
N LEU A 20 12.11 13.73 -14.89
CA LEU A 20 11.23 13.23 -15.95
C LEU A 20 11.71 11.92 -16.60
N LEU A 21 12.79 11.31 -16.10
CA LEU A 21 13.36 10.10 -16.69
C LEU A 21 13.33 8.88 -15.76
N LEU A 22 12.39 8.82 -14.81
CA LEU A 22 12.10 7.55 -14.16
C LEU A 22 11.22 6.75 -15.14
N PRO A 23 11.68 5.62 -15.71
CA PRO A 23 10.83 4.77 -16.52
C PRO A 23 9.58 4.43 -15.70
N PRO A 24 8.39 4.39 -16.31
CA PRO A 24 7.18 3.97 -15.61
C PRO A 24 7.49 2.62 -15.00
N GLN A 25 7.57 2.56 -13.66
CA GLN A 25 7.72 1.28 -13.02
C GLN A 25 6.49 0.48 -13.43
N PRO A 26 6.67 -0.72 -14.02
CA PRO A 26 5.52 -1.56 -14.33
C PRO A 26 4.73 -1.66 -13.03
N ALA A 27 3.43 -1.34 -13.08
CA ALA A 27 2.54 -1.66 -11.97
C ALA A 27 2.76 -3.15 -11.72
N LEU A 28 3.42 -3.49 -10.62
CA LEU A 28 3.68 -4.88 -10.30
C LEU A 28 2.30 -5.46 -10.05
N ALA A 29 1.82 -6.29 -10.98
CA ALA A 29 0.55 -6.95 -10.76
C ALA A 29 0.68 -7.77 -9.48
N LEU A 30 -0.22 -7.53 -8.53
CA LEU A 30 -0.29 -8.29 -7.28
C LEU A 30 -0.20 -9.79 -7.59
N ASP A 31 0.64 -10.52 -6.83
CA ASP A 31 0.81 -11.96 -7.00
C ASP A 31 -0.56 -12.65 -7.10
N PRO A 32 -0.80 -13.54 -8.08
CA PRO A 32 -2.11 -14.18 -8.27
C PRO A 32 -2.64 -14.88 -7.02
N GLY A 33 -1.77 -15.39 -6.14
CA GLY A 33 -2.15 -16.00 -4.86
C GLY A 33 -2.63 -15.01 -3.80
N LEU A 34 -2.37 -13.72 -3.99
CA LEU A 34 -2.80 -12.63 -3.10
C LEU A 34 -4.04 -11.88 -3.62
N GLN A 35 -4.49 -12.17 -4.85
CA GLN A 35 -5.68 -11.55 -5.42
C GLN A 35 -6.97 -12.13 -4.83
N PRO A 36 -8.05 -11.33 -4.71
CA PRO A 36 -9.33 -11.86 -4.28
C PRO A 36 -9.90 -12.85 -5.31
N GLY A 37 -10.43 -13.96 -4.82
CA GLY A 37 -11.18 -14.92 -5.62
C GLY A 37 -12.59 -14.43 -5.99
N ASN A 38 -13.42 -15.36 -6.46
CA ASN A 38 -14.84 -15.13 -6.70
C ASN A 38 -15.66 -15.51 -5.46
N PHE A 39 -16.60 -14.65 -5.09
CA PHE A 39 -17.49 -14.86 -3.95
C PHE A 39 -18.91 -14.47 -4.31
N SER A 40 -19.89 -15.10 -3.67
CA SER A 40 -21.29 -14.73 -3.79
C SER A 40 -21.55 -13.37 -3.16
N ALA A 41 -22.50 -12.60 -3.71
CA ALA A 41 -22.95 -11.31 -3.20
C ALA A 41 -24.02 -11.47 -2.10
N ASP A 42 -23.71 -12.27 -1.08
CA ASP A 42 -24.55 -12.53 0.09
C ASP A 42 -23.70 -12.66 1.37
N GLU A 43 -24.34 -12.83 2.52
CA GLU A 43 -23.65 -12.92 3.81
C GLU A 43 -22.72 -14.15 3.90
N ALA A 44 -23.14 -15.30 3.34
CA ALA A 44 -22.32 -16.51 3.31
C ALA A 44 -21.06 -16.34 2.44
N GLY A 45 -21.21 -15.69 1.28
CA GLY A 45 -20.08 -15.30 0.43
C GLY A 45 -19.15 -14.32 1.15
N ALA A 46 -19.69 -13.36 1.89
CA ALA A 46 -18.89 -12.42 2.67
C ALA A 46 -18.08 -13.10 3.78
N GLN A 47 -18.59 -14.18 4.40
CA GLN A 47 -17.82 -14.98 5.36
C GLN A 47 -16.61 -15.65 4.70
N LEU A 48 -16.81 -16.26 3.52
CA LEU A 48 -15.72 -16.88 2.75
C LEU A 48 -14.72 -15.83 2.26
N PHE A 49 -15.20 -14.67 1.82
CA PHE A 49 -14.38 -13.51 1.47
C PHE A 49 -13.50 -13.09 2.64
N ALA A 50 -14.08 -12.94 3.84
CA ALA A 50 -13.33 -12.53 5.03
C ALA A 50 -12.25 -13.54 5.44
N GLN A 51 -12.55 -14.84 5.33
CA GLN A 51 -11.57 -15.91 5.61
C GLN A 51 -10.41 -15.87 4.61
N SER A 52 -10.72 -15.74 3.33
CA SER A 52 -9.71 -15.68 2.26
C SER A 52 -8.88 -14.39 2.32
N TYR A 53 -9.51 -13.28 2.70
CA TYR A 53 -8.82 -12.02 2.98
C TYR A 53 -7.83 -12.21 4.12
N ASN A 54 -8.25 -12.82 5.24
CA ASN A 54 -7.40 -12.96 6.41
C ASN A 54 -6.10 -13.73 6.11
N SER A 55 -6.20 -14.87 5.42
CA SER A 55 -5.01 -15.67 5.08
C SER A 55 -4.00 -14.90 4.22
N SER A 56 -4.49 -14.08 3.29
CA SER A 56 -3.64 -13.31 2.38
C SER A 56 -3.13 -12.02 3.04
N ALA A 57 -3.96 -11.38 3.87
CA ALA A 57 -3.63 -10.15 4.58
C ALA A 57 -2.54 -10.39 5.62
N GLU A 58 -2.56 -11.51 6.34
CA GLU A 58 -1.49 -11.86 7.29
C GLU A 58 -0.11 -11.89 6.61
N GLN A 59 -0.03 -12.44 5.40
CA GLN A 59 1.22 -12.48 4.62
C GLN A 59 1.68 -11.08 4.21
N VAL A 60 0.78 -10.26 3.66
CA VAL A 60 1.13 -8.90 3.19
C VAL A 60 1.49 -7.98 4.35
N LEU A 61 0.71 -8.03 5.45
CA LEU A 61 0.99 -7.27 6.66
C LEU A 61 2.33 -7.67 7.28
N PHE A 62 2.62 -8.97 7.36
CA PHE A 62 3.91 -9.43 7.87
C PHE A 62 5.07 -8.87 7.05
N GLN A 63 5.00 -8.91 5.72
CA GLN A 63 6.04 -8.37 4.85
C GLN A 63 6.23 -6.86 5.05
N SER A 64 5.15 -6.09 5.13
CA SER A 64 5.20 -4.65 5.35
C SER A 64 5.79 -4.27 6.71
N VAL A 65 5.34 -4.95 7.78
CA VAL A 65 5.84 -4.71 9.14
C VAL A 65 7.32 -5.12 9.26
N ALA A 66 7.70 -6.25 8.67
CA ALA A 66 9.09 -6.71 8.68
C ALA A 66 10.02 -5.75 7.91
N ALA A 67 9.58 -5.22 6.75
CA ALA A 67 10.35 -4.25 5.99
C ALA A 67 10.53 -2.93 6.76
N SER A 68 9.46 -2.43 7.38
CA SER A 68 9.53 -1.25 8.25
C SER A 68 10.46 -1.47 9.44
N TRP A 69 10.36 -2.62 10.11
CA TRP A 69 11.26 -2.97 11.20
C TRP A 69 12.73 -3.02 10.77
N ALA A 70 13.02 -3.62 9.61
CA ALA A 70 14.38 -3.70 9.07
C ALA A 70 14.97 -2.31 8.78
N HIS A 71 14.15 -1.38 8.30
CA HIS A 71 14.54 0.02 8.12
C HIS A 71 14.74 0.74 9.45
N ASP A 72 13.76 0.69 10.36
CA ASP A 72 13.77 1.42 11.62
C ASP A 72 14.91 0.97 12.55
N THR A 73 15.31 -0.30 12.46
CA THR A 73 16.44 -0.85 13.22
C THR A 73 17.79 -0.74 12.50
N ASN A 74 17.80 -0.44 11.20
CA ASN A 74 19.00 -0.25 10.41
C ASN A 74 18.74 0.68 9.20
N ILE A 75 18.90 1.98 9.44
CA ILE A 75 18.56 3.03 8.46
C ILE A 75 19.61 3.04 7.34
N THR A 76 19.23 2.46 6.20
CA THR A 76 20.04 2.43 4.97
C THR A 76 19.15 2.68 3.76
N ALA A 77 19.73 3.18 2.66
CA ALA A 77 18.99 3.42 1.42
C ALA A 77 18.32 2.14 0.86
N GLU A 78 18.98 0.98 1.01
CA GLU A 78 18.41 -0.30 0.58
C GLU A 78 17.21 -0.71 1.44
N ASN A 79 17.28 -0.53 2.77
CA ASN A 79 16.15 -0.85 3.63
C ASN A 79 14.97 0.11 3.43
N ALA A 80 15.25 1.40 3.16
CA ALA A 80 14.22 2.37 2.81
C ALA A 80 13.50 1.97 1.52
N ARG A 81 14.26 1.61 0.47
CA ARG A 81 13.69 1.11 -0.79
C ARG A 81 12.80 -0.11 -0.58
N ARG A 82 13.24 -1.08 0.23
CA ARG A 82 12.43 -2.28 0.56
C ARG A 82 11.15 -1.94 1.32
N GLN A 83 11.21 -0.97 2.22
CA GLN A 83 10.03 -0.49 2.94
C GLN A 83 9.03 0.15 1.98
N GLU A 84 9.48 1.00 1.07
CA GLU A 84 8.64 1.62 0.03
C GLU A 84 8.00 0.57 -0.89
N GLU A 85 8.77 -0.43 -1.35
CA GLU A 85 8.26 -1.55 -2.17
C GLU A 85 7.17 -2.35 -1.43
N ALA A 86 7.38 -2.65 -0.14
CA ALA A 86 6.38 -3.35 0.68
C ALA A 86 5.14 -2.50 0.96
N ALA A 87 5.29 -1.18 1.08
CA ALA A 87 4.18 -0.24 1.21
C ALA A 87 3.34 -0.17 -0.07
N LEU A 88 3.97 -0.20 -1.25
CA LEU A 88 3.26 -0.27 -2.53
C LEU A 88 2.48 -1.57 -2.69
N LEU A 89 3.10 -2.71 -2.38
CA LEU A 89 2.42 -4.01 -2.37
C LEU A 89 1.19 -4.01 -1.45
N SER A 90 1.33 -3.43 -0.25
CA SER A 90 0.22 -3.32 0.71
C SER A 90 -0.93 -2.46 0.17
N GLN A 91 -0.62 -1.39 -0.57
CA GLN A 91 -1.62 -0.53 -1.19
C GLN A 91 -2.32 -1.23 -2.37
N GLU A 92 -1.60 -1.98 -3.19
CA GLU A 92 -2.18 -2.79 -4.27
C GLU A 92 -3.10 -3.89 -3.73
N PHE A 93 -2.68 -4.57 -2.66
CA PHE A 93 -3.51 -5.54 -1.94
C PHE A 93 -4.79 -4.90 -1.38
N ALA A 94 -4.64 -3.78 -0.67
CA ALA A 94 -5.79 -3.05 -0.12
C ALA A 94 -6.77 -2.62 -1.22
N GLU A 95 -6.27 -2.10 -2.35
CA GLU A 95 -7.09 -1.73 -3.51
C GLU A 95 -7.88 -2.93 -4.05
N ALA A 96 -7.19 -4.04 -4.36
CA ALA A 96 -7.83 -5.21 -4.97
C ALA A 96 -8.97 -5.75 -4.10
N TRP A 97 -8.70 -5.97 -2.81
CA TRP A 97 -9.67 -6.53 -1.88
C TRP A 97 -10.76 -5.52 -1.51
N GLY A 98 -10.43 -4.26 -1.31
CA GLY A 98 -11.40 -3.23 -0.97
C GLY A 98 -12.35 -2.91 -2.13
N GLN A 99 -11.87 -2.90 -3.39
CA GLN A 99 -12.77 -2.76 -4.54
C GLN A 99 -13.66 -3.98 -4.70
N LYS A 100 -13.15 -5.21 -4.51
CA LYS A 100 -13.98 -6.43 -4.55
C LYS A 100 -15.04 -6.41 -3.44
N ALA A 101 -14.70 -5.97 -2.24
CA ALA A 101 -15.65 -5.82 -1.13
C ALA A 101 -16.77 -4.83 -1.48
N LYS A 102 -16.42 -3.68 -2.09
CA LYS A 102 -17.40 -2.68 -2.55
C LYS A 102 -18.27 -3.21 -3.69
N GLU A 103 -17.69 -3.92 -4.64
CA GLU A 103 -18.41 -4.52 -5.77
C GLU A 103 -19.52 -5.48 -5.29
N LEU A 104 -19.21 -6.35 -4.32
CA LEU A 104 -20.12 -7.42 -3.92
C LEU A 104 -21.02 -7.05 -2.74
N TYR A 105 -20.53 -6.25 -1.79
CA TYR A 105 -21.17 -6.14 -0.47
C TYR A 105 -21.61 -4.73 -0.10
N GLU A 106 -21.21 -3.68 -0.84
CA GLU A 106 -21.58 -2.28 -0.56
C GLU A 106 -23.07 -2.06 -0.23
N PRO A 107 -24.04 -2.63 -0.99
CA PRO A 107 -25.46 -2.39 -0.69
C PRO A 107 -26.01 -3.19 0.51
N ILE A 108 -25.31 -4.24 0.97
CA ILE A 108 -25.88 -5.24 1.89
C ILE A 108 -25.11 -5.43 3.20
N TRP A 109 -23.83 -5.04 3.27
CA TRP A 109 -22.95 -5.41 4.39
C TRP A 109 -23.42 -4.91 5.76
N GLN A 110 -24.12 -3.76 5.81
CA GLN A 110 -24.62 -3.21 7.07
C GLN A 110 -25.76 -4.04 7.66
N ASN A 111 -26.42 -4.85 6.83
CA ASN A 111 -27.58 -5.67 7.20
C ASN A 111 -27.22 -7.13 7.52
N PHE A 112 -25.94 -7.51 7.39
CA PHE A 112 -25.49 -8.85 7.79
C PHE A 112 -25.83 -9.11 9.25
N THR A 113 -26.22 -10.33 9.56
CA THR A 113 -26.59 -10.75 10.90
C THR A 113 -25.38 -10.70 11.84
N ASP A 114 -24.22 -11.17 11.36
CA ASP A 114 -22.99 -11.24 12.13
C ASP A 114 -22.33 -9.85 12.35
N PRO A 115 -22.29 -9.32 13.58
CA PRO A 115 -21.68 -8.02 13.87
C PRO A 115 -20.17 -7.96 13.66
N GLN A 116 -19.44 -9.07 13.80
CA GLN A 116 -18.00 -9.11 13.53
C GLN A 116 -17.75 -9.04 12.03
N LEU A 117 -18.53 -9.79 11.25
CA LEU A 117 -18.44 -9.75 9.79
C LEU A 117 -18.70 -8.34 9.25
N ARG A 118 -19.71 -7.62 9.78
CA ARG A 118 -19.95 -6.22 9.42
C ARG A 118 -18.72 -5.33 9.63
N ARG A 119 -18.03 -5.51 10.76
CA ARG A 119 -16.81 -4.74 11.07
C ARG A 119 -15.67 -5.09 10.12
N ILE A 120 -15.49 -6.37 9.82
CA ILE A 120 -14.44 -6.83 8.90
C ILE A 120 -14.68 -6.26 7.50
N ILE A 121 -15.87 -6.46 6.93
CA ILE A 121 -16.19 -5.94 5.59
C ILE A 121 -16.12 -4.42 5.56
N GLY A 122 -16.61 -3.74 6.61
CA GLY A 122 -16.50 -2.29 6.76
C GLY A 122 -15.05 -1.78 6.78
N ALA A 123 -14.13 -2.51 7.42
CA ALA A 123 -12.71 -2.17 7.42
C ALA A 123 -12.08 -2.43 6.04
N VAL A 124 -12.29 -3.61 5.44
CA VAL A 124 -11.69 -3.99 4.15
C VAL A 124 -12.11 -3.07 3.01
N ARG A 125 -13.37 -2.62 2.96
CA ARG A 125 -13.84 -1.68 1.93
C ARG A 125 -13.25 -0.26 2.06
N THR A 126 -12.64 0.05 3.20
CA THR A 126 -12.07 1.38 3.47
C THR A 126 -10.63 1.46 2.96
N LEU A 127 -10.49 1.91 1.71
CA LEU A 127 -9.24 1.87 0.96
C LEU A 127 -8.14 2.85 1.42
N GLY A 128 -8.46 3.93 2.12
CA GLY A 128 -7.46 4.92 2.56
C GLY A 128 -6.61 5.47 1.40
N SER A 129 -5.28 5.42 1.53
CA SER A 129 -4.30 5.84 0.51
C SER A 129 -4.36 5.00 -0.76
N ALA A 130 -4.88 3.77 -0.70
CA ALA A 130 -5.06 2.92 -1.88
C ALA A 130 -6.09 3.48 -2.88
N ASN A 131 -6.88 4.49 -2.52
CA ASN A 131 -7.71 5.23 -3.49
C ASN A 131 -6.90 6.12 -4.45
N LEU A 132 -5.64 6.44 -4.13
CA LEU A 132 -4.83 7.36 -4.92
C LEU A 132 -4.30 6.68 -6.19
N PRO A 133 -4.12 7.39 -7.31
CA PRO A 133 -3.37 6.87 -8.46
C PRO A 133 -1.94 6.48 -8.08
N LEU A 134 -1.36 5.46 -8.74
CA LEU A 134 -0.04 4.90 -8.42
C LEU A 134 1.06 5.96 -8.21
N ALA A 135 1.16 6.96 -9.10
CA ALA A 135 2.15 8.03 -8.98
C ALA A 135 2.04 8.86 -7.70
N LYS A 136 0.82 8.97 -7.13
CA LYS A 136 0.59 9.65 -5.85
C LYS A 136 0.81 8.72 -4.66
N ARG A 137 0.60 7.41 -4.81
CA ARG A 137 0.89 6.40 -3.77
C ARG A 137 2.38 6.41 -3.38
N GLN A 138 3.25 6.54 -4.38
CA GLN A 138 4.71 6.64 -4.20
C GLN A 138 5.16 7.92 -3.49
N GLN A 139 4.32 8.95 -3.41
CA GLN A 139 4.65 10.22 -2.74
C GLN A 139 4.22 10.25 -1.27
N VAL A 140 3.35 9.32 -0.85
CA VAL A 140 2.76 9.29 0.49
C VAL A 140 3.14 8.03 1.29
N GLY A 141 3.71 7.02 0.64
CA GLY A 141 4.31 5.85 1.29
C GLY A 141 5.70 6.20 1.82
#